data_AF-A0AAU5IPM0-F1
#
_entry.id   AF-A0AAU5IPM0-F1
#
_cell.length_a   1.000
_cell.length_b   1.000
_cell.length_c   1.000
_cell.angle_alpha   90.00
_cell.angle_beta   90.00
_cell.angle_gamma   90.00
#
_symmetry.space_group_name_H-M   'P 1'
#
loop_
_entity.id
_entity.type
_entity.pdbx_description
1 polymer ?
#
loop_
_entity_poly.entity_id
_entity_poly.type
_entity_poly.pdbx_seq_one_letter_code
_entity_poly.pdbx_strand_id
1 'polypeptide(L)' 'MTTDSPMPSPPFPSTDNAVLRLIVSNAIKAVHSGEVSVEGAILHAAVHSWYEGHIHGEDECPGRDFRGELPKGIKRG' A
#
# COMPACT_ATOMS: atom_id res chain seq x y z
N MET A 1 -8.20 17.13 -17.57
CA MET A 1 -7.05 17.62 -16.78
C MET A 1 -6.88 16.66 -15.61
N THR A 2 -5.99 15.68 -15.75
CA THR A 2 -5.57 14.81 -14.65
C THR A 2 -4.21 15.32 -14.18
N THR A 3 -4.16 15.82 -12.96
CA THR A 3 -2.93 16.25 -12.29
C THR A 3 -2.15 15.01 -11.88
N ASP A 4 -1.37 14.44 -12.79
CA ASP A 4 -0.32 13.47 -12.46
C ASP A 4 0.76 14.21 -11.67
N SER A 5 0.60 14.26 -10.35
CA SER A 5 1.72 14.53 -9.45
C SER A 5 2.68 13.35 -9.55
N PRO A 6 3.99 13.54 -9.76
CA PRO A 6 4.95 12.45 -9.80
C PRO A 6 5.11 11.91 -8.38
N MET A 7 4.21 11.01 -7.98
CA MET A 7 4.30 10.34 -6.68
C MET A 7 5.62 9.56 -6.65
N PRO A 8 6.52 9.82 -5.67
CA PRO A 8 7.85 9.22 -5.67
C PRO A 8 7.78 7.69 -5.50
N SER A 9 8.73 6.98 -6.09
CA SER A 9 8.82 5.50 -6.04
C SER A 9 9.00 5.00 -4.59
N PRO A 10 8.34 3.89 -4.19
CA PRO A 10 7.53 2.98 -5.02
C PRO A 10 6.10 3.50 -5.24
N PRO A 11 5.40 3.06 -6.32
CA PRO A 11 4.15 3.67 -6.74
C PRO A 11 3.11 3.53 -5.62
N PHE A 12 2.59 4.68 -5.19
CA PHE A 12 1.49 4.71 -4.26
C PHE A 12 0.27 4.04 -4.89
N PRO A 13 -0.56 3.34 -4.11
CA PRO A 13 -1.77 2.74 -4.64
C PRO A 13 -2.69 3.82 -5.22
N SER A 14 -3.35 3.52 -6.34
CA SER A 14 -4.39 4.39 -6.91
C SER A 14 -5.43 4.75 -5.85
N THR A 15 -5.92 5.99 -5.85
CA THR A 15 -7.03 6.41 -4.97
C THR A 15 -8.33 5.65 -5.27
N ASP A 16 -8.42 5.02 -6.44
CA ASP A 16 -9.54 4.15 -6.82
C ASP A 16 -9.35 2.68 -6.44
N ASN A 17 -8.29 2.34 -5.70
CA ASN A 17 -8.03 0.98 -5.24
C ASN A 17 -9.12 0.53 -4.24
N ALA A 18 -9.81 -0.57 -4.55
CA ALA A 18 -10.91 -1.09 -3.73
C ALA A 18 -10.45 -1.55 -2.34
N VAL A 19 -9.25 -2.14 -2.24
CA VAL A 19 -8.66 -2.59 -0.98
C VAL A 19 -8.30 -1.39 -0.11
N LEU A 20 -7.67 -0.35 -0.68
CA LEU A 20 -7.38 0.89 0.04
C LEU A 20 -8.66 1.54 0.59
N ARG A 21 -9.71 1.63 -0.23
CA ARG A 21 -11.02 2.13 0.21
C ARG A 21 -11.60 1.32 1.37
N LEU A 22 -11.46 -0.01 1.34
CA LEU A 22 -11.93 -0.89 2.40
C LEU A 22 -11.15 -0.65 3.71
N ILE A 23 -9.82 -0.59 3.65
CA ILE A 23 -8.95 -0.33 4.80
C ILE A 23 -9.33 0.99 5.48
N VAL A 24 -9.47 2.06 4.70
CA VAL A 24 -9.84 3.39 5.21
C VAL A 24 -11.25 3.39 5.78
N SER A 25 -12.21 2.77 5.09
CA SER A 25 -13.59 2.70 5.55
C SER A 25 -13.73 1.95 6.87
N ASN A 26 -12.98 0.87 7.07
CA ASN A 26 -12.99 0.10 8.31
C ASN A 26 -12.38 0.89 9.47
N ALA A 27 -11.25 1.59 9.23
CA ALA A 27 -10.63 2.45 10.24
C ALA A 27 -11.59 3.57 10.69
N ILE A 28 -12.27 4.25 9.74
CA ILE A 28 -13.26 5.29 10.06
C ILE A 28 -14.44 4.73 10.86
N LYS A 29 -14.98 3.58 10.44
CA LYS A 29 -16.09 2.92 11.15
C LYS A 29 -15.72 2.56 12.58
N ALA A 30 -14.53 2.03 12.80
CA ALA A 30 -14.06 1.61 14.12
C ALA A 30 -13.85 2.80 15.08
N VAL A 31 -13.41 3.96 14.56
CA VAL A 31 -13.37 5.20 15.34
C VAL A 31 -14.78 5.69 15.67
N HIS A 32 -15.68 5.72 14.69
CA HIS A 32 -17.05 6.19 14.90
C HIS A 32 -17.88 5.31 15.83
N SER A 33 -17.60 4.00 15.87
CA SER A 33 -18.24 3.07 16.81
C SER A 33 -17.64 3.15 18.22
N GLY A 34 -16.51 3.85 18.40
CA GLY A 34 -15.76 3.88 19.67
C GLY A 34 -15.02 2.59 19.98
N GLU A 35 -14.87 1.69 19.00
CA GLU A 35 -14.18 0.40 19.15
C GLU A 35 -12.66 0.56 19.30
N VAL A 36 -12.09 1.57 18.64
CA VAL A 36 -10.65 1.89 18.70
C VAL A 36 -10.41 3.39 18.84
N SER A 37 -9.26 3.77 19.41
CA SER A 37 -8.80 5.16 19.38
C SER A 37 -8.36 5.57 17.97
N VAL A 38 -8.18 6.87 17.76
CA VAL A 38 -7.65 7.41 16.50
C VAL A 38 -6.26 6.84 16.21
N GLU A 39 -5.40 6.72 17.22
CA GLU A 39 -4.07 6.11 17.10
C GLU A 39 -4.15 4.64 16.69
N GLY A 40 -5.11 3.89 17.27
CA GLY A 40 -5.37 2.50 16.89
C GLY A 40 -5.84 2.36 15.44
N ALA A 41 -6.71 3.27 14.99
CA ALA A 41 -7.18 3.30 13.61
C ALA A 41 -6.07 3.66 12.61
N ILE A 42 -5.18 4.60 12.97
CA ILE A 42 -3.99 4.95 12.17
C ILE A 42 -3.07 3.73 12.05
N LEU A 43 -2.78 3.05 13.17
CA LEU A 43 -1.94 1.86 13.16
C LEU A 43 -2.57 0.75 12.30
N HIS A 44 -3.87 0.50 12.45
CA HIS A 44 -4.61 -0.46 11.63
C HIS A 44 -4.46 -0.15 10.14
N ALA A 45 -4.71 1.10 9.73
CA ALA A 45 -4.61 1.50 8.33
C ALA A 45 -3.18 1.36 7.78
N ALA A 46 -2.17 1.75 8.57
CA ALA A 46 -0.76 1.67 8.18
C ALA A 46 -0.30 0.23 7.97
N VAL A 47 -0.61 -0.68 8.92
CA VAL A 47 -0.20 -2.08 8.85
C VAL A 47 -0.84 -2.78 7.65
N HIS A 48 -2.15 -2.62 7.45
CA HIS A 48 -2.83 -3.25 6.32
C HIS A 48 -2.36 -2.68 4.98
N SER A 49 -2.16 -1.36 4.88
CA SER A 49 -1.67 -0.75 3.65
C SER A 49 -0.25 -1.21 3.29
N TRP A 50 0.62 -1.39 4.29
CA TRP A 50 1.95 -1.95 4.09
C TRP A 50 1.91 -3.41 3.62
N TYR A 51 1.06 -4.23 4.24
CA TYR A 51 0.91 -5.64 3.90
C TYR A 51 0.36 -5.84 2.48
N GLU A 52 -0.69 -5.12 2.11
CA GLU A 52 -1.27 -5.17 0.75
C GLU A 52 -0.30 -4.64 -0.31
N GLY A 53 0.44 -3.58 0.01
CA GLY A 53 1.49 -3.05 -0.86
C GLY A 53 2.64 -4.05 -1.07
N HIS A 54 2.98 -4.83 -0.03
CA HIS A 54 3.99 -5.88 -0.13
C HIS A 54 3.52 -7.02 -1.06
N ILE A 55 2.30 -7.54 -0.86
CA ILE A 55 1.72 -8.60 -1.73
C ILE A 55 1.68 -8.14 -3.18
N HIS A 56 1.15 -6.94 -3.44
CA HIS A 56 1.06 -6.40 -4.79
C HIS A 56 2.44 -6.25 -5.44
N GLY A 57 3.46 -5.84 -4.68
CA GLY A 57 4.85 -5.79 -5.15
C GLY A 57 5.44 -7.16 -5.49
N GLU A 58 5.02 -8.22 -4.80
CA GLU A 58 5.41 -9.61 -5.12
C GLU A 58 4.67 -10.15 -6.35
N ASP A 59 3.37 -9.86 -6.47
CA ASP A 59 2.49 -10.39 -7.52
C ASP A 59 2.68 -9.68 -8.88
N GLU A 60 2.80 -8.36 -8.90
CA GLU A 60 2.90 -7.58 -10.14
C GLU A 60 4.34 -7.47 -10.68
N CYS A 61 5.34 -7.99 -9.96
CA CYS A 61 6.72 -8.03 -10.42
C CYS A 61 7.38 -9.42 -10.32
N PRO A 62 6.96 -10.40 -11.15
CA PRO A 62 7.70 -11.63 -11.33
C PRO A 62 8.99 -11.31 -12.09
N GLY A 63 10.04 -10.90 -11.36
CA GLY A 63 11.35 -10.72 -11.94
C GLY A 63 12.02 -9.37 -11.75
N ARG A 64 11.54 -8.42 -10.94
CA ARG A 64 12.36 -7.25 -10.54
C ARG A 64 12.57 -7.21 -9.03
N ASP A 65 13.77 -6.80 -8.60
CA ASP A 65 14.06 -6.46 -7.20
C ASP A 65 13.03 -5.41 -6.71
N PHE A 66 12.79 -5.37 -5.40
CA PHE A 66 11.83 -4.55 -4.64
C PHE A 66 11.86 -3.03 -4.94
N ARG A 67 12.76 -2.57 -5.82
CA ARG A 67 12.87 -1.19 -6.33
C ARG A 67 12.97 -1.06 -7.86
N GLY A 68 12.50 -2.06 -8.61
CA GLY A 68 12.22 -1.92 -10.05
C GLY A 68 13.41 -1.97 -11.02
N GLU A 69 14.66 -2.06 -10.57
CA GLU A 69 15.81 -1.94 -11.49
C GLU A 69 16.55 -3.23 -11.85
N LEU A 70 16.39 -4.34 -11.11
CA LEU A 70 17.21 -5.54 -11.36
C LEU A 70 16.38 -6.81 -11.62
N PRO A 71 16.66 -7.53 -12.73
CA PRO A 71 16.10 -8.85 -12.97
C PRO A 71 16.37 -9.84 -11.82
N LYS A 72 15.32 -10.53 -11.35
CA LYS A 72 15.43 -11.59 -10.33
C LYS A 72 16.33 -12.71 -10.89
N GLY A 73 17.50 -12.93 -10.29
CA GLY A 73 18.45 -13.98 -10.70
C GLY A 73 19.88 -13.54 -10.99
N ILE A 74 20.19 -12.23 -10.96
CA ILE A 74 21.58 -11.78 -11.02
C ILE A 74 22.26 -12.08 -9.68
N LYS A 75 23.27 -12.96 -9.70
CA LYS A 75 24.15 -13.15 -8.54
C LYS A 75 24.86 -11.82 -8.27
N ARG A 76 24.65 -11.25 -7.08
CA ARG A 76 25.48 -10.15 -6.59
C ARG A 76 26.88 -10.72 -6.41
N GLY A 77 27.80 -10.29 -7.27
CA GLY A 77 29.23 -10.60 -7.16
C GLY A 77 29.84 -9.98 -5.92
#